data_AF-A0A0D7B2S6-F1
#
_entry.id   AF-A0A0D7B2S6-F1
#
_cell.length_a   1.000
_cell.length_b   1.000
_cell.length_c   1.000
_cell.angle_alpha   90.00
_cell.angle_beta   90.00
_cell.angle_gamma   90.00
#
_symmetry.space_group_name_H-M   'P 1'
#
loop_
_entity.id
_entity.type
_entity.pdbx_description
1 polymer ?
#
loop_
_entity_poly.entity_id
_entity_poly.type
_entity_poly.pdbx_seq_one_letter_code
_entity_poly.pdbx_strand_id
1 'polypeptide(L)'
;PSTHLINSYLELVRNDFLAAWSPGYRFSKTSLFPSGRFTKSAILLVICDMLAARQVVGFASHSAKWFCTVCTLELSRISNVKPDEWPKRNWEEIKKHAADWLHAPSAKERLKLFKQHQIRWSAFNDLPYWNAVEATVIEVMHANLLNNIPDHVRHIWGID
;
A
#
# COMPACT_ATOMS: atom_id res chain seq x y z
N PRO A 1 -17.91 -4.21 6.90
CA PRO A 1 -16.86 -3.84 7.88
C PRO A 1 -16.30 -2.44 7.57
N SER A 2 -16.12 -1.59 8.59
CA SER A 2 -15.41 -0.32 8.42
C SER A 2 -13.99 -0.63 7.90
N THR A 3 -13.64 -0.13 6.73
CA THR A 3 -12.34 -0.39 6.11
C THR A 3 -11.17 0.09 6.97
N HIS A 4 -11.41 0.97 7.95
CA HIS A 4 -10.37 1.53 8.84
C HIS A 4 -10.05 0.64 10.05
N LEU A 5 -10.85 -0.41 10.32
CA LEU A 5 -10.61 -1.32 11.45
C LEU A 5 -9.27 -2.06 11.34
N ILE A 6 -8.76 -2.25 10.12
CA ILE A 6 -7.45 -2.88 9.90
C ILE A 6 -6.31 -2.07 10.54
N ASN A 7 -6.46 -0.74 10.66
CA ASN A 7 -5.41 0.12 11.21
C ASN A 7 -5.08 -0.21 12.66
N SER A 8 -6.06 -0.64 13.47
CA SER A 8 -5.79 -1.04 14.85
C SER A 8 -4.83 -2.22 14.94
N TYR A 9 -4.84 -3.13 13.95
CA TYR A 9 -3.87 -4.22 13.87
C TYR A 9 -2.54 -3.77 13.26
N LEU A 10 -2.60 -2.94 12.20
CA LEU A 10 -1.40 -2.43 11.54
C LEU A 10 -0.59 -1.49 12.44
N GLU A 11 -1.23 -0.80 13.38
CA GLU A 11 -0.57 0.02 14.39
C GLU A 11 0.37 -0.79 15.28
N LEU A 12 -0.03 -2.00 15.69
CA LEU A 12 0.84 -2.90 16.46
C LEU A 12 2.11 -3.24 15.66
N VAL A 13 1.92 -3.68 14.42
CA VAL A 13 3.02 -4.03 13.51
C VAL A 13 3.91 -2.81 13.25
N ARG A 14 3.32 -1.64 12.97
CA ARG A 14 4.07 -0.41 12.73
C ARG A 14 4.89 0.00 13.95
N ASN A 15 4.35 -0.11 15.17
CA ASN A 15 5.09 0.24 16.38
C ASN A 15 6.32 -0.66 16.58
N ASP A 16 6.17 -1.97 16.39
CA ASP A 16 7.28 -2.92 16.46
C ASP A 16 8.36 -2.59 15.44
N PHE A 17 7.96 -2.25 14.21
CA PHE A 17 8.89 -1.95 13.12
C PHE A 17 9.51 -0.55 13.18
N LEU A 18 8.86 0.43 13.83
CA LEU A 18 9.51 1.71 14.14
C LEU A 18 10.66 1.50 15.13
N ALA A 19 10.41 0.75 16.21
CA ALA A 19 11.44 0.41 17.18
C ALA A 19 12.55 -0.47 16.56
N ALA A 20 12.18 -1.41 15.68
CA ALA A 20 13.14 -2.23 14.94
C ALA A 20 13.99 -1.45 13.93
N TRP A 21 13.52 -0.32 13.44
CA TRP A 21 14.26 0.51 12.47
C TRP A 21 15.19 1.50 13.15
N SER A 22 14.68 2.21 14.16
CA SER A 22 15.44 3.21 14.89
C SER A 22 14.95 3.30 16.34
N PRO A 23 15.77 2.89 17.34
CA PRO A 23 17.19 2.56 17.21
C PRO A 23 17.47 1.21 16.54
N GLY A 24 16.60 0.20 16.69
CA GLY A 24 16.86 -1.21 16.38
C GLY A 24 16.90 -2.08 17.64
N TYR A 25 17.06 -3.39 17.47
CA TYR A 25 17.08 -4.34 18.59
C TYR A 25 18.45 -4.99 18.77
N ARG A 26 18.86 -5.18 20.02
CA ARG A 26 20.02 -6.01 20.39
C ARG A 26 19.54 -7.36 20.91
N PHE A 27 19.81 -8.42 20.15
CA PHE A 27 19.61 -9.78 20.62
C PHE A 27 20.81 -10.20 21.48
N SER A 28 20.55 -10.76 22.67
CA SER A 28 21.58 -11.21 23.60
C SER A 28 22.37 -12.41 23.09
N LYS A 29 21.73 -13.27 22.29
CA LYS A 29 22.31 -14.46 21.67
C LYS A 29 21.51 -14.87 20.44
N THR A 30 22.19 -15.32 19.40
CA THR A 30 21.57 -16.04 18.25
C THR A 30 22.39 -17.28 17.94
N SER A 31 21.87 -18.17 17.07
CA SER A 31 22.53 -19.45 16.75
C SER A 31 23.99 -19.28 16.28
N LEU A 32 24.27 -18.28 15.44
CA LEU A 32 25.61 -17.99 14.93
C LEU A 32 26.40 -16.94 15.74
N PHE A 33 25.74 -16.24 16.68
CA PHE A 33 26.35 -15.16 17.47
C PHE A 33 26.08 -15.37 18.97
N PRO A 34 26.92 -16.17 19.68
CA PRO A 34 26.79 -16.42 21.11
C PRO A 34 26.83 -15.17 21.98
N SER A 35 27.58 -14.14 21.57
CA SER A 35 27.69 -12.83 22.24
C SER A 35 26.58 -11.84 21.84
N GLY A 36 25.61 -12.29 21.06
CA GLY A 36 24.52 -11.46 20.56
C GLY A 36 24.88 -10.65 19.31
N ARG A 37 23.89 -9.93 18.80
CA ARG A 37 24.05 -9.05 17.62
C ARG A 37 22.98 -7.96 17.62
N PHE A 38 23.36 -6.80 17.09
CA PHE A 38 22.44 -5.71 16.81
C PHE A 38 21.82 -5.87 15.43
N THR A 39 20.52 -5.64 15.31
CA THR A 39 19.78 -5.80 14.07
C THR A 39 18.78 -4.67 13.88
N LYS A 40 18.57 -4.31 12.61
CA LYS A 40 17.47 -3.46 12.20
C LYS A 40 16.54 -4.22 11.26
N SER A 41 15.25 -3.93 11.34
CA SER A 41 14.24 -4.54 10.48
C SER A 41 13.40 -3.47 9.82
N ALA A 42 12.95 -3.75 8.60
CA ALA A 42 12.09 -2.88 7.82
C ALA A 42 11.04 -3.72 7.09
N ILE A 43 9.82 -3.19 6.97
CA ILE A 43 8.81 -3.73 6.05
C ILE A 43 9.08 -3.17 4.66
N LEU A 44 9.27 -4.04 3.67
CA LEU A 44 9.57 -3.62 2.30
C LEU A 44 8.36 -3.69 1.39
N LEU A 45 7.56 -4.75 1.46
CA LEU A 45 6.46 -5.02 0.51
C LEU A 45 5.19 -5.46 1.24
N VAL A 46 4.05 -5.13 0.64
CA VAL A 46 2.74 -5.71 0.98
C VAL A 46 2.35 -6.66 -0.15
N ILE A 47 2.33 -7.96 0.18
CA ILE A 47 1.99 -9.06 -0.73
C ILE A 47 0.64 -9.61 -0.30
N CYS A 48 -0.43 -9.20 -0.97
CA CYS A 48 -1.78 -9.70 -0.75
C CYS A 48 -2.68 -9.36 -1.94
N ASP A 49 -3.90 -9.91 -1.96
CA ASP A 49 -4.86 -9.59 -3.01
C ASP A 49 -5.16 -8.09 -3.11
N MET A 50 -5.73 -7.67 -4.24
CA MET A 50 -5.94 -6.26 -4.56
C MET A 50 -6.80 -5.52 -3.52
N LEU A 51 -7.79 -6.21 -2.93
CA LEU A 51 -8.72 -5.62 -1.97
C LEU A 51 -8.03 -5.43 -0.62
N ALA A 52 -7.31 -6.44 -0.14
CA ALA A 52 -6.51 -6.39 1.07
C ALA A 52 -5.40 -5.33 0.95
N ALA A 53 -4.71 -5.28 -0.19
CA ALA A 53 -3.65 -4.30 -0.44
C ALA A 53 -4.17 -2.88 -0.28
N ARG A 54 -5.31 -2.54 -0.89
CA ARG A 54 -5.96 -1.21 -0.74
C ARG A 54 -6.33 -0.87 0.69
N GLN A 55 -6.76 -1.89 1.45
CA GLN A 55 -7.03 -1.68 2.86
C GLN A 55 -5.76 -1.33 3.63
N VAL A 56 -4.68 -2.09 3.41
CA VAL A 56 -3.39 -1.91 4.08
C VAL A 56 -2.70 -0.60 3.68
N VAL A 57 -2.77 -0.18 2.42
CA VAL A 57 -2.05 1.01 1.95
C VAL A 57 -2.86 2.30 1.97
N GLY A 58 -4.16 2.21 2.32
CA GLY A 58 -5.02 3.38 2.48
C GLY A 58 -5.55 3.96 1.17
N PHE A 59 -5.63 3.16 0.11
CA PHE A 59 -6.13 3.60 -1.21
C PHE A 59 -7.61 3.20 -1.39
N ALA A 60 -8.32 3.88 -2.28
CA ALA A 60 -9.69 3.52 -2.65
C ALA A 60 -9.77 2.20 -3.43
N SER A 61 -11.00 1.70 -3.62
CA SER A 61 -11.28 0.44 -4.32
C SER A 61 -10.78 0.44 -5.76
N HIS A 62 -10.69 -0.76 -6.35
CA HIS A 62 -10.39 -0.96 -7.76
C HIS A 62 -11.42 -0.29 -8.71
N SER A 63 -12.64 0.00 -8.22
CA SER A 63 -13.70 0.69 -8.96
C SER A 63 -13.70 2.21 -8.76
N ALA A 64 -12.71 2.77 -8.06
CA ALA A 64 -12.61 4.20 -7.82
C ALA A 64 -12.10 4.97 -9.04
N LYS A 65 -12.40 6.28 -9.10
CA LYS A 65 -11.87 7.21 -10.11
C LYS A 65 -10.38 6.97 -10.41
N TRP A 66 -9.52 6.97 -9.40
CA TRP A 66 -8.10 6.61 -9.50
C TRP A 66 -7.90 5.19 -8.98
N PHE A 67 -8.13 4.23 -9.88
CA PHE A 67 -8.16 2.81 -9.55
C PHE A 67 -6.78 2.22 -9.24
N CYS A 68 -5.70 2.79 -9.75
CA CYS A 68 -4.34 2.24 -9.66
C CYS A 68 -3.60 2.70 -8.40
N THR A 69 -2.76 1.82 -7.83
CA THR A 69 -1.88 2.14 -6.69
C THR A 69 -0.55 2.79 -7.11
N VAL A 70 -0.20 2.72 -8.39
CA VAL A 70 1.08 3.22 -8.94
C VAL A 70 0.90 4.55 -9.69
N CYS A 71 -0.20 4.71 -10.43
CA CYS A 71 -0.49 5.90 -11.23
C CYS A 71 -1.82 6.55 -10.82
N THR A 72 -2.08 7.77 -11.31
CA THR A 72 -3.36 8.47 -11.15
C THR A 72 -4.15 8.49 -12.46
N LEU A 73 -4.01 7.46 -13.29
CA LEU A 73 -4.87 7.27 -14.46
C LEU A 73 -6.33 7.09 -13.98
N GLU A 74 -7.26 7.76 -14.65
CA GLU A 74 -8.67 7.62 -14.33
C GLU A 74 -9.24 6.30 -14.85
N LEU A 75 -10.19 5.70 -14.13
CA LEU A 75 -10.86 4.46 -14.51
C LEU A 75 -11.55 4.55 -15.87
N SER A 76 -12.06 5.75 -16.23
CA SER A 76 -12.60 6.04 -17.56
C SER A 76 -11.57 5.88 -18.69
N ARG A 77 -10.28 5.91 -18.37
CA ARG A 77 -9.16 5.75 -19.30
C ARG A 77 -8.41 4.42 -19.10
N ILE A 78 -9.01 3.43 -18.44
CA ILE A 78 -8.37 2.14 -18.14
C ILE A 78 -7.83 1.41 -19.39
N SER A 79 -8.42 1.65 -20.55
CA SER A 79 -7.96 1.07 -21.83
C SER A 79 -6.67 1.71 -22.37
N ASN A 80 -6.13 2.75 -21.71
CA ASN A 80 -4.85 3.32 -22.09
C ASN A 80 -3.71 2.40 -21.61
N VAL A 81 -3.19 1.57 -22.51
CA VAL A 81 -2.09 0.64 -22.26
C VAL A 81 -0.70 1.21 -22.55
N LYS A 82 -0.55 2.54 -22.71
CA LYS A 82 0.74 3.21 -22.97
C LYS A 82 1.35 3.78 -21.68
N PRO A 83 2.35 3.14 -21.07
CA PRO A 83 2.86 3.53 -19.76
C PRO A 83 3.43 4.96 -19.69
N ASP A 84 4.00 5.45 -20.79
CA ASP A 84 4.57 6.80 -20.86
C ASP A 84 3.51 7.91 -20.71
N GLU A 85 2.23 7.60 -20.98
CA GLU A 85 1.12 8.53 -20.80
C GLU A 85 0.50 8.47 -19.40
N TRP A 86 0.96 7.57 -18.53
CA TRP A 86 0.38 7.36 -17.20
C TRP A 86 0.92 8.37 -16.19
N PRO A 87 0.07 9.22 -15.59
CA PRO A 87 0.54 10.18 -14.60
C PRO A 87 1.00 9.44 -13.34
N LYS A 88 2.21 9.74 -12.87
CA LYS A 88 2.79 9.10 -11.68
C LYS A 88 2.15 9.60 -10.40
N ARG A 89 2.02 8.73 -9.40
CA ARG A 89 1.66 9.16 -8.04
C ARG A 89 2.85 9.80 -7.34
N ASN A 90 2.58 10.87 -6.61
CA ASN A 90 3.56 11.53 -5.75
C ASN A 90 3.36 11.07 -4.30
N TRP A 91 4.37 10.44 -3.71
CA TRP A 91 4.28 9.92 -2.34
C TRP A 91 4.12 11.01 -1.28
N GLU A 92 4.75 12.17 -1.45
CA GLU A 92 4.64 13.28 -0.51
C GLU A 92 3.21 13.85 -0.50
N GLU A 93 2.59 13.96 -1.67
CA GLU A 93 1.18 14.36 -1.78
C GLU A 93 0.24 13.35 -1.14
N ILE A 94 0.50 12.05 -1.35
CA ILE A 94 -0.27 10.98 -0.72
C ILE A 94 -0.17 11.05 0.81
N LYS A 95 1.04 11.23 1.36
CA LYS A 95 1.24 11.40 2.81
C LYS A 95 0.50 12.61 3.34
N LYS A 96 0.54 13.74 2.63
CA LYS A 96 -0.22 14.94 2.99
C LYS A 96 -1.73 14.65 3.04
N HIS A 97 -2.30 14.07 1.99
CA HIS A 97 -3.73 13.75 1.97
C HIS A 97 -4.14 12.71 3.02
N ALA A 98 -3.26 11.75 3.30
CA ALA A 98 -3.47 10.80 4.38
C ALA A 98 -3.49 11.51 5.74
N ALA A 99 -2.54 12.42 6.01
CA ALA A 99 -2.50 13.21 7.24
C ALA A 99 -3.73 14.13 7.38
N ASP A 100 -4.12 14.83 6.31
CA ASP A 100 -5.33 15.66 6.27
C ASP A 100 -6.56 14.82 6.64
N TRP A 101 -6.67 13.60 6.08
CA TRP A 101 -7.74 12.66 6.41
C TRP A 101 -7.70 12.21 7.87
N LEU A 102 -6.51 11.90 8.41
CA LEU A 102 -6.36 11.45 9.80
C LEU A 102 -6.80 12.54 10.79
N HIS A 103 -6.35 13.77 10.57
CA HIS A 103 -6.57 14.92 11.45
C HIS A 103 -7.90 15.63 11.23
N ALA A 104 -8.69 15.22 10.23
CA ALA A 104 -10.00 15.79 9.98
C ALA A 104 -10.91 15.69 11.23
N PRO A 105 -11.63 16.77 11.58
CA PRO A 105 -12.32 16.90 12.88
C PRO A 105 -13.58 16.05 13.00
N SER A 106 -14.06 15.46 11.90
CA SER A 106 -15.29 14.67 11.90
C SER A 106 -15.27 13.57 10.85
N ALA A 107 -16.08 12.54 11.05
CA ALA A 107 -16.31 11.49 10.05
C ALA A 107 -16.84 12.06 8.71
N LYS A 108 -17.63 13.15 8.76
CA LYS A 108 -18.13 13.84 7.56
C LYS A 108 -16.99 14.46 6.76
N GLU A 109 -16.06 15.14 7.43
CA GLU A 109 -14.91 15.75 6.77
C GLU A 109 -13.94 14.68 6.24
N ARG A 110 -13.71 13.60 7.00
CA ARG A 110 -12.99 12.42 6.51
C ARG A 110 -13.59 11.85 5.23
N LEU A 111 -14.91 11.70 5.19
CA LEU A 111 -15.60 11.21 3.99
C LEU A 111 -15.45 12.16 2.80
N LYS A 112 -15.52 13.48 3.05
CA LYS A 112 -15.32 14.50 2.02
C LYS A 112 -13.90 14.46 1.45
N LEU A 113 -12.87 14.43 2.30
CA LEU A 113 -11.47 14.30 1.90
C LEU A 113 -11.22 13.00 1.14
N PHE A 114 -11.78 11.88 1.61
CA PHE A 114 -11.66 10.60 0.93
C PHE A 114 -12.35 10.61 -0.45
N LYS A 115 -13.52 11.26 -0.59
CA LYS A 115 -14.15 11.42 -1.91
C LYS A 115 -13.32 12.27 -2.85
N GLN A 116 -12.65 13.31 -2.32
CA GLN A 116 -11.84 14.23 -3.11
C GLN A 116 -10.51 13.62 -3.55
N HIS A 117 -9.80 12.92 -2.66
CA HIS A 117 -8.43 12.45 -2.89
C HIS A 117 -8.32 10.93 -3.07
N GLN A 118 -9.33 10.16 -2.65
CA GLN A 118 -9.33 8.69 -2.66
C GLN A 118 -8.18 8.05 -1.89
N ILE A 119 -7.65 8.81 -0.94
CA ILE A 119 -6.61 8.44 0.00
C ILE A 119 -7.19 8.59 1.40
N ARG A 120 -6.84 7.63 2.24
CA ARG A 120 -7.07 7.65 3.67
C ARG A 120 -5.78 7.27 4.38
N TRP A 121 -5.69 7.61 5.64
CA TRP A 121 -4.55 7.19 6.44
C TRP A 121 -4.55 5.68 6.72
N SER A 122 -3.36 5.11 6.60
CA SER A 122 -2.99 3.80 7.09
C SER A 122 -1.81 3.91 8.04
N ALA A 123 -1.73 3.01 9.03
CA ALA A 123 -0.63 2.99 9.99
C ALA A 123 0.75 2.94 9.33
N PHE A 124 0.90 2.27 8.18
CA PHE A 124 2.18 2.17 7.48
C PHE A 124 2.64 3.49 6.83
N ASN A 125 1.75 4.48 6.69
CA ASN A 125 2.16 5.83 6.25
C ASN A 125 3.20 6.48 7.19
N ASP A 126 3.23 6.04 8.45
CA ASP A 126 4.10 6.61 9.48
C ASP A 126 5.47 5.92 9.55
N LEU A 127 5.72 4.90 8.73
CA LEU A 127 7.03 4.25 8.61
C LEU A 127 7.98 5.13 7.78
N PRO A 128 9.16 5.52 8.31
CA PRO A 128 10.04 6.52 7.68
C PRO A 128 10.72 6.04 6.39
N TYR A 129 10.79 4.73 6.18
CA TYR A 129 11.40 4.09 5.01
C TYR A 129 10.35 3.57 4.02
N TRP A 130 9.07 3.82 4.26
CA TRP A 130 7.97 3.24 3.50
C TRP A 130 7.45 4.16 2.40
N ASN A 131 7.14 3.58 1.24
CA ASN A 131 6.42 4.23 0.15
C ASN A 131 5.34 3.29 -0.39
N ALA A 132 4.07 3.60 -0.18
CA ALA A 132 2.97 2.73 -0.61
C ALA A 132 2.92 2.50 -2.14
N VAL A 133 3.38 3.49 -2.93
CA VAL A 133 3.40 3.40 -4.40
C VAL A 133 4.37 2.32 -4.86
N GLU A 134 5.50 2.18 -4.17
CA GLU A 134 6.57 1.23 -4.49
C GLU A 134 6.39 -0.12 -3.77
N ALA A 135 5.84 -0.10 -2.56
CA ALA A 135 5.73 -1.28 -1.72
C ALA A 135 4.48 -2.13 -1.99
N THR A 136 3.49 -1.61 -2.73
CA THR A 136 2.30 -2.38 -3.11
C THR A 136 2.59 -3.22 -4.34
N VAL A 137 2.79 -4.54 -4.16
CA VAL A 137 3.04 -5.44 -5.28
C VAL A 137 1.79 -6.15 -5.76
N ILE A 138 1.79 -6.55 -7.02
CA ILE A 138 0.75 -7.43 -7.58
C ILE A 138 1.00 -8.84 -7.07
N GLU A 139 -0.01 -9.43 -6.43
CA GLU A 139 0.05 -10.82 -5.96
C GLU A 139 -0.16 -11.77 -7.15
N VAL A 140 0.96 -12.24 -7.71
CA VAL A 140 1.00 -13.03 -8.93
C VAL A 140 0.35 -14.40 -8.73
N MET A 141 0.43 -14.99 -7.53
CA MET A 141 -0.11 -16.34 -7.31
C MET A 141 -1.63 -16.36 -7.46
N HIS A 142 -2.33 -15.41 -6.85
CA HIS A 142 -3.78 -15.27 -6.93
C HIS A 142 -4.21 -14.80 -8.32
N ALA A 143 -3.45 -13.89 -8.95
CA ALA A 143 -3.72 -13.47 -10.31
C ALA A 143 -3.61 -14.64 -11.31
N ASN A 144 -2.63 -15.52 -11.13
CA ASN A 144 -2.47 -16.71 -11.95
C ASN A 144 -3.55 -17.76 -11.66
N LEU A 145 -3.83 -18.03 -10.38
CA LEU A 145 -4.84 -19.01 -9.96
C LEU A 145 -6.25 -18.65 -10.45
N LEU A 146 -6.59 -17.37 -10.48
CA LEU A 146 -7.85 -16.87 -11.03
C LEU A 146 -7.85 -16.70 -12.55
N ASN A 147 -6.81 -17.18 -13.24
CA ASN A 147 -6.66 -17.12 -14.69
C ASN A 147 -6.57 -15.68 -15.27
N ASN A 148 -6.37 -14.66 -14.43
CA ASN A 148 -6.24 -13.27 -14.87
C ASN A 148 -5.01 -13.07 -15.76
N ILE A 149 -3.89 -13.75 -15.46
CA ILE A 149 -2.65 -13.64 -16.24
C ILE A 149 -2.81 -14.28 -17.63
N PRO A 150 -3.22 -15.56 -17.75
CA PRO A 150 -3.49 -16.16 -19.06
C PRO A 150 -4.51 -15.38 -19.89
N ASP A 151 -5.59 -14.89 -19.28
CA ASP A 151 -6.60 -14.10 -19.99
C ASP A 151 -6.02 -12.77 -20.48
N HIS A 152 -5.17 -12.11 -19.69
CA HIS A 152 -4.50 -10.89 -20.11
C HIS A 152 -3.56 -11.14 -21.30
N VAL A 153 -2.75 -12.20 -21.24
CA VAL A 153 -1.81 -12.56 -22.31
C VAL A 153 -2.55 -12.85 -23.61
N ARG A 154 -3.60 -13.69 -23.57
CA ARG A 154 -4.32 -14.13 -24.77
C ARG A 154 -5.24 -13.06 -25.34
N HIS A 155 -5.98 -12.34 -24.49
CA HIS A 155 -7.06 -11.47 -24.95
C HIS A 155 -6.70 -9.99 -24.97
N ILE A 156 -5.78 -9.54 -24.11
CA ILE A 156 -5.36 -8.13 -24.07
C ILE A 156 -4.09 -7.92 -24.89
N TRP A 157 -3.09 -8.81 -24.76
CA TRP A 157 -1.85 -8.70 -25.54
C TRP A 157 -1.93 -9.42 -26.89
N GLY A 158 -2.88 -10.34 -27.06
CA GLY A 158 -3.05 -11.08 -28.32
C GLY A 158 -1.87 -12.00 -28.60
N ILE A 159 -1.29 -12.61 -27.56
CA ILE A 159 -0.22 -13.60 -27.69
C ILE A 159 -0.86 -14.98 -27.58
N ASP A 160 -0.84 -15.69 -28.70
CA ASP A 160 -1.29 -17.07 -28.91
C ASP A 160 -0.23 -18.12 -28.55
#